data_AF-M1V463-F1
#
_entry.id   AF-M1V463-F1
#
_cell.length_a   1.000
_cell.length_b   1.000
_cell.length_c   1.000
_cell.angle_alpha   90.00
_cell.angle_beta   90.00
_cell.angle_gamma   90.00
#
_symmetry.space_group_name_H-M   'P 1'
#
loop_
_entity.id
_entity.type
_entity.pdbx_description
1 polymer ?
#
loop_
_entity_poly.entity_id
_entity_poly.type
_entity_poly.pdbx_seq_one_letter_code
_entity_poly.pdbx_strand_id
1 'polypeptide(L)'
;MNIENIKNKLKPIIYPIINFVPRRRLKNKDFTIICDNCWAGKVYQELGIPYQTPFVGLFIFSPDYIKLLSNLDYYLKSGGGAAS
;
A
#
# COMPACT_ATOMS: atom_id res chain seq x y z
N MET A 1 -29.89 -12.44 -5.83
CA MET A 1 -28.61 -11.71 -5.99
C MET A 1 -27.86 -11.79 -4.68
N ASN A 2 -26.62 -12.29 -4.66
CA ASN A 2 -25.82 -12.46 -3.43
C ASN A 2 -25.46 -11.08 -2.83
N ILE A 3 -25.62 -10.91 -1.51
CA ILE A 3 -25.28 -9.69 -0.77
C ILE A 3 -23.82 -9.26 -1.05
N GLU A 4 -22.88 -10.19 -1.18
CA GLU A 4 -21.49 -9.86 -1.50
C GLU A 4 -21.34 -9.23 -2.88
N ASN A 5 -22.07 -9.74 -3.88
CA ASN A 5 -22.05 -9.20 -5.23
C ASN A 5 -22.60 -7.77 -5.26
N ILE A 6 -23.63 -7.49 -4.43
CA ILE A 6 -24.19 -6.13 -4.27
C ILE A 6 -23.14 -5.21 -3.66
N LYS A 7 -22.50 -5.63 -2.56
CA LYS A 7 -21.43 -4.86 -1.91
C LYS A 7 -20.28 -4.56 -2.88
N ASN A 8 -19.83 -5.56 -3.64
CA ASN A 8 -18.74 -5.39 -4.60
C ASN A 8 -19.09 -4.44 -5.74
N LYS A 9 -20.34 -4.43 -6.22
CA LYS A 9 -20.83 -3.44 -7.20
C LYS A 9 -20.93 -2.03 -6.63
N LEU A 10 -21.24 -1.87 -5.34
CA LEU A 10 -21.38 -0.57 -4.68
C LEU A 10 -20.04 0.05 -4.25
N LYS A 11 -19.03 -0.77 -3.90
CA LYS A 11 -17.68 -0.31 -3.51
C LYS A 11 -17.10 0.79 -4.42
N PRO A 12 -17.05 0.64 -5.77
CA PRO A 12 -16.45 1.67 -6.64
C PRO A 12 -17.22 3.00 -6.61
N ILE A 13 -18.49 3.01 -6.23
CA ILE A 13 -19.32 4.22 -6.10
C ILE A 13 -19.09 4.88 -4.73
N ILE A 14 -19.04 4.08 -3.66
CA ILE A 14 -18.96 4.57 -2.28
C ILE A 14 -17.53 5.02 -1.93
N TYR A 15 -16.50 4.30 -2.40
CA TYR A 15 -15.11 4.55 -2.00
C TYR A 15 -14.58 5.94 -2.37
N PRO A 16 -14.86 6.49 -3.57
CA PRO A 16 -14.49 7.87 -3.90
C PRO A 16 -15.15 8.90 -2.98
N ILE A 17 -16.39 8.64 -2.54
CA ILE A 17 -17.16 9.56 -1.68
C ILE A 17 -16.55 9.56 -0.26
N ILE A 18 -16.40 8.39 0.36
CA ILE A 18 -15.86 8.30 1.73
C ILE A 18 -14.41 8.79 1.81
N ASN A 19 -13.63 8.58 0.74
CA ASN A 19 -12.23 8.98 0.70
C ASN A 19 -12.02 10.40 0.14
N PHE A 20 -13.08 11.15 -0.15
CA PHE A 20 -12.98 12.51 -0.70
C PHE A 20 -12.17 13.44 0.20
N VAL A 21 -12.47 13.45 1.50
CA VAL A 21 -11.78 14.31 2.47
C VAL A 21 -10.31 13.88 2.66
N PRO A 22 -9.97 12.61 2.95
CA PRO A 22 -8.59 12.16 3.03
C PRO A 22 -7.75 12.50 1.78
N ARG A 23 -8.30 12.24 0.59
CA ARG A 23 -7.63 12.53 -0.69
C ARG A 23 -7.34 14.01 -0.88
N ARG A 24 -8.24 14.90 -0.44
CA ARG A 24 -8.04 16.36 -0.49
C ARG A 24 -7.08 16.88 0.56
N ARG A 25 -7.05 16.25 1.74
CA ARG A 25 -6.13 16.65 2.83
C ARG A 25 -4.70 16.17 2.60
N LEU A 26 -4.51 15.15 1.77
CA LEU A 26 -3.19 14.66 1.39
C LEU A 26 -2.44 15.69 0.52
N LYS A 27 -1.52 16.43 1.14
CA LYS A 27 -0.72 17.45 0.47
C LYS A 27 0.46 16.84 -0.31
N ASN A 28 1.20 15.94 0.33
CA ASN A 28 2.31 15.23 -0.31
C ASN A 28 1.83 13.90 -0.87
N LYS A 29 2.02 13.69 -2.18
CA LYS A 29 1.72 12.44 -2.87
C LYS A 29 2.98 11.65 -3.22
N ASP A 30 4.16 12.23 -3.04
CA ASP A 30 5.45 11.59 -3.26
C ASP A 30 5.96 11.04 -1.92
N PHE A 31 5.61 9.80 -1.63
CA PHE A 31 6.02 9.11 -0.41
C PHE A 31 6.03 7.60 -0.63
N THR A 32 6.88 6.92 0.14
CA THR A 32 6.99 5.46 0.17
C THR A 32 6.60 4.94 1.55
N ILE A 33 5.66 3.99 1.60
CA ILE A 33 5.33 3.24 2.81
C ILE A 33 6.14 1.94 2.83
N ILE A 34 6.81 1.67 3.95
CA ILE A 34 7.42 0.38 4.27
C ILE A 34 6.47 -0.33 5.24
N CYS A 35 6.09 -1.56 4.92
CA CYS A 35 5.17 -2.36 5.73
C CYS A 35 5.52 -3.83 5.58
N ASP A 36 5.27 -4.59 6.63
CA ASP A 36 5.42 -6.03 6.69
C ASP A 36 4.26 -6.79 6.02
N ASN A 37 3.17 -6.11 5.65
CA ASN A 37 1.98 -6.72 5.08
C ASN A 37 1.24 -5.80 4.06
N CYS A 38 0.06 -6.23 3.62
CA CYS A 38 -0.75 -5.57 2.58
C CYS A 38 -1.37 -4.21 2.98
N TRP A 39 -1.16 -3.73 4.21
CA TRP A 39 -1.72 -2.46 4.68
C TRP A 39 -1.30 -1.27 3.80
N ALA A 40 -0.04 -1.21 3.38
CA ALA A 40 0.45 -0.16 2.49
C ALA A 40 -0.35 -0.11 1.18
N GLY A 41 -0.56 -1.26 0.54
CA GLY A 41 -1.35 -1.36 -0.69
C GLY A 41 -2.78 -0.85 -0.51
N LYS A 42 -3.41 -1.15 0.62
CA LYS A 42 -4.75 -0.64 0.95
C LYS A 42 -4.76 0.89 1.08
N VAL A 43 -3.75 1.48 1.72
CA VAL A 43 -3.62 2.94 1.86
C VAL A 43 -3.49 3.62 0.50
N TYR A 44 -2.61 3.15 -0.39
CA TYR A 44 -2.48 3.71 -1.74
C TYR A 44 -3.81 3.63 -2.53
N GLN A 45 -4.54 2.51 -2.43
CA GLN A 45 -5.85 2.35 -3.08
C GLN A 45 -6.90 3.33 -2.55
N GLU A 46 -6.98 3.50 -1.23
CA GLU A 46 -7.93 4.43 -0.59
C GLU A 46 -7.61 5.88 -0.95
N LEU A 47 -6.33 6.25 -0.97
CA LEU A 47 -5.84 7.56 -1.39
C LEU A 47 -5.91 7.77 -2.92
N GLY A 48 -6.11 6.71 -3.71
CA GLY A 48 -6.23 6.79 -5.16
C GLY A 48 -4.93 7.24 -5.84
N ILE A 49 -3.79 6.79 -5.34
CA ILE A 49 -2.46 7.10 -5.87
C ILE A 49 -1.71 5.82 -6.26
N PRO A 50 -0.75 5.87 -7.21
CA PRO A 50 0.05 4.70 -7.60
C PRO A 50 0.86 4.14 -6.42
N TYR A 51 1.20 2.86 -6.49
CA TYR A 51 2.11 2.25 -5.53
C TYR A 51 3.53 2.82 -5.71
N GLN A 52 4.11 3.32 -4.62
CA GLN A 52 5.47 3.88 -4.60
C GLN A 52 6.37 3.07 -3.66
N THR A 53 6.15 1.76 -3.58
CA THR A 53 6.84 0.88 -2.66
C THR A 53 7.02 -0.52 -3.26
N PRO A 54 8.18 -1.18 -3.06
CA PRO A 54 8.36 -2.58 -3.44
C PRO A 54 7.67 -3.54 -2.46
N PHE A 55 7.09 -3.04 -1.36
CA PHE A 55 6.48 -3.84 -0.30
C PHE A 55 5.00 -4.23 -0.58
N VAL A 56 4.49 -4.05 -1.80
CA VAL A 56 3.12 -4.43 -2.16
C VAL A 56 3.03 -5.92 -2.47
N GLY A 57 2.03 -6.60 -1.88
CA GLY A 57 1.80 -8.03 -2.11
C GLY A 57 2.80 -8.94 -1.39
N LEU A 58 3.59 -8.38 -0.47
CA LEU A 58 4.54 -9.13 0.37
C LEU A 58 3.99 -9.32 1.79
N PHE A 59 4.49 -10.35 2.44
CA PHE A 59 4.34 -10.57 3.87
C PHE A 59 5.70 -10.92 4.48
N ILE A 60 6.15 -10.15 5.46
CA ILE A 60 7.44 -10.32 6.15
C ILE A 60 7.14 -10.66 7.60
N PHE A 61 7.66 -11.79 8.10
CA PHE A 61 7.48 -12.15 9.49
C PHE A 61 8.17 -11.13 10.41
N SER A 62 7.57 -10.87 11.58
CA SER A 62 8.01 -9.78 12.46
C SER A 62 9.51 -9.79 12.79
N PRO A 63 10.18 -10.91 13.11
CA PRO A 63 11.61 -10.91 13.37
C PRO A 63 12.45 -10.45 12.16
N ASP A 64 12.08 -10.91 10.96
CA ASP A 64 12.76 -10.53 9.72
C ASP A 64 12.42 -9.09 9.30
N TYR A 65 11.21 -8.62 9.60
CA TYR A 65 10.84 -7.23 9.38
C TYR A 65 11.66 -6.29 10.27
N ILE A 66 11.83 -6.61 11.56
CA ILE A 66 12.70 -5.83 12.46
C ILE A 66 14.16 -5.88 11.99
N LYS A 67 14.63 -7.04 11.51
CA LYS A 67 15.97 -7.19 10.93
C LYS A 67 16.14 -6.36 9.65
N LEU A 68 15.13 -6.33 8.77
CA LEU A 68 15.11 -5.49 7.59
C LEU A 68 15.22 -4.01 7.97
N LEU A 69 14.39 -3.57 8.92
CA LEU A 69 14.34 -2.17 9.36
C LEU A 69 15.64 -1.72 10.03
N SER A 70 16.38 -2.62 10.69
CA SER A 70 17.65 -2.26 11.35
C SER A 70 18.79 -1.96 10.38
N ASN A 71 18.69 -2.40 9.12
CA ASN A 71 19.67 -2.09 8.08
C ASN A 71 19.02 -2.02 6.68
N LEU A 72 18.02 -1.14 6.55
CA LEU A 72 17.17 -1.07 5.38
C LEU A 72 17.94 -0.89 4.06
N ASP A 73 18.89 0.04 4.03
CA ASP A 73 19.73 0.32 2.85
C ASP A 73 20.50 -0.90 2.37
N TYR A 74 21.09 -1.67 3.29
CA TYR A 74 21.83 -2.88 2.96
C TYR A 74 20.92 -3.90 2.27
N TYR A 75 19.76 -4.17 2.86
CA TYR A 75 18.81 -5.15 2.33
C TYR A 75 18.20 -4.68 1.00
N LEU A 76 17.86 -3.40 0.85
CA LEU A 76 17.33 -2.87 -0.40
C LEU A 76 18.37 -2.78 -1.52
N LYS A 77 19.65 -2.48 -1.22
CA LYS A 77 20.73 -2.47 -2.22
C LYS A 77 21.12 -3.89 -2.67
N SER A 78 20.98 -4.88 -1.79
CA SER A 78 21.31 -6.28 -2.09
C SER A 78 20.30 -7.02 -2.98
N GLY A 79 19.08 -6.48 -3.11
CA GLY A 79 17.99 -7.06 -3.91
C GLY A 79 17.89 -6.57 -5.35
N GLY A 80 19.02 -6.14 -5.96
CA GLY A 80 19.06 -5.55 -7.29
C GLY A 80 18.53 -6.47 -8.40
N GLY A 81 17.25 -6.29 -8.74
CA GLY A 81 16.61 -6.87 -9.92
C GLY A 81 15.30 -6.13 -10.24
N ALA A 82 15.27 -5.51 -11.43
CA ALA A 82 14.13 -4.86 -12.08
C ALA A 82 13.73 -3.45 -11.61
N ALA A 83 14.50 -2.46 -12.05
CA ALA A 83 13.96 -1.26 -12.68
C ALA A 83 14.99 -0.75 -13.73
N SER A 84 15.03 -1.43 -14.87
CA SER A 84 15.49 -0.90 -16.16
C SER A 84 14.27 -0.37 -16.92
#